data_AF-A0A7K5V3B9-F1
#
_entry.id   AF-A0A7K5V3B9-F1
#
_cell.length_a   1.000
_cell.length_b   1.000
_cell.length_c   1.000
_cell.angle_alpha   90.00
_cell.angle_beta   90.00
_cell.angle_gamma   90.00
#
_symmetry.space_group_name_H-M   'P 1'
#
loop_
_entity.id
_entity.type
_entity.pdbx_description
1 polymer ?
#
loop_
_entity_poly.entity_id
_entity_poly.type
_entity_poly.pdbx_seq_one_letter_code
_entity_poly.pdbx_strand_id
1 'polypeptide(L)'
;MGAHLARRYLWDAEGEPDPLQMPSFPADLGLPGRRPRAMVASAEQLAQGRVPLEQRDFCGHHLLRLLRCHRDNFPVPWACHQLRHAWDSCQ
;
A
#
# COMPACT_ATOMS: atom_id res chain seq x y z
N MET A 1 -7.87 4.43 18.75
CA MET A 1 -7.18 5.06 17.60
C MET A 1 -7.90 6.36 17.30
N GLY A 2 -7.30 7.53 17.52
CA GLY A 2 -8.00 8.82 17.32
C GLY A 2 -7.60 9.96 18.27
N ALA A 3 -6.71 9.71 19.24
CA ALA A 3 -6.26 10.74 20.17
C ALA A 3 -5.57 11.95 19.50
N HIS A 4 -5.02 11.77 18.29
CA HIS A 4 -4.48 12.87 17.48
C HIS A 4 -5.57 13.88 17.10
N LEU A 5 -6.82 13.44 16.89
CA LEU A 5 -7.92 14.36 16.59
C LEU A 5 -8.18 15.30 17.77
N ALA A 6 -8.19 14.77 18.99
CA ALA A 6 -8.38 15.57 20.20
C ALA A 6 -7.25 16.61 20.35
N ARG A 7 -6.02 16.25 20.01
CA ARG A 7 -4.89 17.18 20.05
C ARG A 7 -4.99 18.25 18.95
N ARG A 8 -5.28 17.88 17.70
CA ARG A 8 -5.46 18.84 16.60
C ARG A 8 -6.55 19.86 16.86
N TYR A 9 -7.71 19.36 17.31
CA TYR A 9 -8.95 20.14 17.35
C TYR A 9 -9.16 20.84 18.69
N LEU A 10 -8.65 20.29 19.80
CA LEU A 10 -8.85 20.87 21.14
C LEU A 10 -7.61 21.58 21.69
N TRP A 11 -6.40 21.21 21.24
CA TRP A 11 -5.15 21.85 21.64
C TRP A 11 -4.64 22.72 20.48
N ASP A 12 -3.41 22.51 20.00
CA ASP A 12 -2.77 23.36 19.02
C ASP A 12 -2.67 22.67 17.65
N ALA A 13 -3.24 23.30 16.62
CA ALA A 13 -3.18 22.80 15.25
C ALA A 13 -1.81 23.03 14.58
N GLU A 14 -1.00 23.98 15.05
CA GLU A 14 0.31 24.31 14.45
C GLU A 14 1.35 23.21 14.66
N GLY A 15 1.30 22.54 15.81
CA GLY A 15 2.19 21.41 16.11
C GLY A 15 1.78 20.11 15.41
N GLU A 16 0.55 20.05 14.90
CA GLU A 16 0.00 18.86 14.27
C GLU A 16 0.03 18.94 12.74
N PRO A 17 0.47 17.89 12.05
CA PRO A 17 0.58 17.91 10.59
C PRO A 17 -0.79 17.83 9.90
N ASP A 18 -0.96 18.60 8.81
CA ASP A 18 -2.18 18.57 7.98
C ASP A 18 -2.16 17.43 6.95
N PRO A 19 -3.10 16.46 6.98
CA PRO A 19 -3.10 15.27 6.11
C PRO A 19 -3.19 15.55 4.62
N LEU A 20 -3.71 16.71 4.22
CA LEU A 20 -3.78 17.08 2.81
C LEU A 20 -2.44 17.62 2.27
N GLN A 21 -1.55 18.08 3.15
CA GLN A 21 -0.27 18.72 2.81
C GLN A 21 0.92 18.00 3.46
N MET A 22 0.90 16.66 3.48
CA MET A 22 2.06 15.84 3.87
C MET A 22 2.79 15.33 2.63
N PRO A 23 4.13 15.29 2.61
CA PRO A 23 5.10 15.66 3.67
C PRO A 23 5.56 17.14 3.57
N SER A 24 5.65 17.84 4.70
CA SER A 24 6.17 19.22 4.77
C SER A 24 7.70 19.30 4.74
N PHE A 25 8.38 18.27 5.24
CA PHE A 25 9.84 18.17 5.28
C PHE A 25 10.39 17.31 4.14
N PRO A 26 11.61 17.58 3.66
CA PRO A 26 12.21 16.77 2.61
C PRO A 26 12.49 15.34 3.11
N ALA A 27 12.36 14.38 2.19
CA ALA A 27 12.50 12.95 2.48
C ALA A 27 13.89 12.56 3.03
N ASP A 28 14.93 13.35 2.75
CA ASP A 28 16.31 13.02 3.08
C ASP A 28 16.79 13.62 4.41
N LEU A 29 15.95 14.44 5.06
CA LEU A 29 16.32 15.13 6.31
C LEU A 29 16.61 14.11 7.43
N GLY A 30 17.87 14.06 7.87
CA GLY A 30 18.29 13.18 8.97
C GLY A 30 18.49 11.71 8.60
N LEU A 31 18.44 11.35 7.31
CA LEU A 31 18.53 9.96 6.84
C LEU A 31 19.72 9.77 5.86
N PRO A 32 20.96 9.65 6.35
CA PRO A 32 22.09 9.34 5.47
C PRO A 32 21.94 7.93 4.87
N GLY A 33 21.73 7.85 3.56
CA GLY A 33 21.65 6.57 2.83
C GLY A 33 20.25 5.96 2.68
N ARG A 34 19.18 6.77 2.74
CA ARG A 34 17.80 6.34 2.42
C ARG A 34 17.73 5.71 1.02
N ARG A 35 17.22 4.49 0.93
CA ARG A 35 16.99 3.79 -0.36
C ARG A 35 15.53 3.95 -0.81
N PRO A 36 15.27 4.07 -2.12
CA PRO A 36 13.91 4.06 -2.64
C PRO A 36 13.28 2.67 -2.49
N ARG A 37 11.94 2.63 -2.45
CA ARG A 37 11.19 1.36 -2.47
C ARG A 37 11.34 0.71 -3.84
N ALA A 38 11.63 -0.59 -3.87
CA ALA A 38 11.73 -1.34 -5.11
C ALA A 38 10.33 -1.76 -5.60
N MET A 39 10.02 -1.48 -6.86
CA MET A 39 8.82 -2.00 -7.52
C MET A 39 9.16 -3.36 -8.16
N VAL A 40 8.46 -4.42 -7.74
CA VAL A 40 8.70 -5.79 -8.21
C VAL A 40 7.91 -6.13 -9.47
N ALA A 41 6.65 -5.66 -9.57
CA ALA A 41 5.81 -5.88 -10.75
C ALA A 41 6.07 -4.79 -11.80
N SER A 42 6.13 -5.14 -13.08
CA SER A 42 6.23 -4.13 -14.14
C SER A 42 4.88 -3.43 -14.38
N ALA A 43 4.91 -2.19 -14.85
CA ALA A 43 3.68 -1.45 -15.19
C ALA A 43 2.85 -2.19 -16.27
N GLU A 44 3.52 -2.83 -17.22
CA GLU A 44 2.88 -3.64 -18.27
C GLU A 44 2.17 -4.86 -17.70
N GLN A 45 2.76 -5.56 -16.72
CA GLN A 45 2.14 -6.71 -16.06
C GLN A 45 0.84 -6.31 -15.32
N LEU A 46 0.86 -5.17 -14.62
CA LEU A 46 -0.32 -4.66 -13.92
C LEU A 46 -1.42 -4.21 -14.90
N ALA A 47 -1.04 -3.65 -16.05
CA ALA A 47 -1.97 -3.28 -17.10
C ALA A 47 -2.61 -4.52 -17.76
N GLN A 48 -1.82 -5.56 -18.06
CA GLN A 48 -2.31 -6.84 -18.59
C GLN A 48 -3.25 -7.54 -17.61
N GLY A 49 -2.94 -7.49 -16.32
CA GLY A 49 -3.80 -8.00 -15.24
C GLY A 49 -5.06 -7.18 -14.99
N ARG A 50 -5.27 -6.07 -15.72
CA ARG A 50 -6.40 -5.14 -15.56
C ARG A 50 -6.63 -4.71 -14.10
N VAL A 51 -5.55 -4.49 -13.36
CA VAL A 51 -5.60 -4.06 -11.96
C VAL A 51 -6.08 -2.60 -11.90
N PRO A 52 -7.06 -2.24 -11.02
CA PRO A 52 -7.51 -0.87 -10.81
C PRO A 52 -6.36 0.04 -10.38
N LEU A 53 -6.41 1.33 -10.74
CA LEU A 53 -5.35 2.29 -10.45
C LEU A 53 -5.03 2.37 -8.94
N GLU A 54 -6.05 2.29 -8.10
CA GLU A 54 -5.93 2.33 -6.64
C GLU A 54 -5.14 1.15 -6.05
N GLN A 55 -5.03 0.03 -6.78
CA GLN A 55 -4.36 -1.19 -6.30
C GLN A 55 -3.01 -1.39 -6.99
N ARG A 56 -2.52 -0.41 -7.78
CA ARG A 56 -1.22 -0.44 -8.46
C ARG A 56 -0.09 0.04 -7.54
N ASP A 57 -0.09 -0.45 -6.32
CA ASP A 57 0.90 -0.11 -5.31
C ASP A 57 2.16 -0.98 -5.45
N PHE A 58 3.17 -0.69 -4.62
CA PHE A 58 4.38 -1.53 -4.51
C PHE A 58 4.06 -3.01 -4.21
N CYS A 59 2.92 -3.27 -3.55
CA CYS A 59 2.44 -4.61 -3.22
C CYS A 59 1.70 -5.33 -4.37
N GLY A 60 1.50 -4.69 -5.53
CA GLY A 60 0.67 -5.24 -6.63
C GLY A 60 1.11 -6.60 -7.17
N HIS A 61 2.37 -6.99 -6.96
CA HIS A 61 2.89 -8.31 -7.32
C HIS A 61 2.20 -9.46 -6.55
N HIS A 62 1.81 -9.26 -5.30
CA HIS A 62 1.05 -10.25 -4.53
C HIS A 62 -0.39 -10.36 -5.05
N LEU A 63 -1.02 -9.24 -5.38
CA LEU A 63 -2.36 -9.20 -5.95
C LEU A 63 -2.44 -9.96 -7.28
N LEU A 64 -1.45 -9.78 -8.16
CA LEU A 64 -1.37 -10.55 -9.41
C LEU A 64 -1.34 -12.07 -9.17
N ARG A 65 -0.59 -12.53 -8.16
CA ARG A 65 -0.53 -13.96 -7.78
C ARG A 65 -1.87 -14.46 -7.25
N LEU A 66 -2.55 -13.65 -6.44
CA LEU A 66 -3.87 -13.98 -5.92
C LEU A 66 -4.91 -14.09 -7.03
N LEU A 67 -4.95 -13.13 -7.95
CA LEU A 67 -5.87 -13.14 -9.10
C LEU A 67 -5.61 -14.34 -10.02
N ARG A 68 -4.33 -14.67 -10.24
CA ARG A 68 -3.93 -15.89 -10.96
C ARG A 68 -4.47 -17.14 -10.26
N CYS A 69 -4.27 -17.26 -8.96
CA CYS A 69 -4.75 -18.40 -8.17
C CYS A 69 -6.27 -18.55 -8.22
N HIS A 70 -7.02 -17.45 -8.14
CA HIS A 70 -8.49 -17.49 -8.23
C HIS A 70 -8.99 -17.95 -9.60
N ARG A 71 -8.31 -17.55 -10.68
CA ARG A 71 -8.64 -18.02 -12.03
C ARG A 71 -8.36 -19.51 -12.20
N ASP A 72 -7.21 -19.96 -11.70
CA ASP A 72 -6.73 -21.32 -11.93
C ASP A 72 -7.45 -22.35 -11.02
N ASN A 73 -7.96 -21.94 -9.85
CA ASN A 73 -8.66 -22.82 -8.88
C ASN A 73 -10.19 -22.64 -8.83
N PHE A 74 -10.80 -21.95 -9.78
CA PHE A 74 -12.26 -21.86 -9.85
C PHE A 74 -12.86 -23.28 -10.01
N PRO A 75 -13.83 -23.72 -9.17
CA PRO A 75 -14.76 -22.95 -8.34
C PRO A 75 -14.47 -22.93 -6.82
N VAL A 76 -13.25 -23.25 -6.38
CA VAL A 76 -12.91 -23.38 -4.95
C VAL A 76 -12.24 -22.09 -4.42
N PRO A 77 -12.96 -21.15 -3.79
CA PRO A 77 -12.41 -19.85 -3.39
C PRO A 77 -11.38 -19.92 -2.24
N TRP A 78 -11.48 -20.93 -1.39
CA TRP A 78 -10.71 -21.13 -0.15
C TRP A 78 -9.26 -21.56 -0.40
N ALA A 79 -8.96 -22.15 -1.57
CA ALA A 79 -7.65 -22.71 -1.89
C ALA A 79 -6.52 -21.66 -1.87
N CYS A 80 -6.86 -20.38 -2.07
CA CYS A 80 -5.91 -19.29 -2.20
C CYS A 80 -5.69 -18.47 -0.92
N HIS A 81 -6.11 -18.96 0.27
CA HIS A 81 -6.04 -18.19 1.53
C HIS A 81 -4.61 -17.75 1.90
N GLN A 82 -3.60 -18.59 1.65
CA GLN A 82 -2.21 -18.24 1.92
C GLN A 82 -1.73 -17.04 1.09
N LEU A 83 -2.14 -16.98 -0.18
CA LEU A 83 -1.79 -15.87 -1.07
C LEU A 83 -2.53 -14.58 -0.68
N ARG A 84 -3.76 -14.71 -0.17
CA ARG A 84 -4.52 -13.58 0.37
C ARG A 84 -3.84 -13.02 1.61
N HIS A 85 -3.46 -13.87 2.55
CA HIS A 85 -2.71 -13.45 3.73
C HIS A 85 -1.38 -12.78 3.36
N ALA A 86 -0.67 -13.28 2.33
CA ALA A 86 0.56 -12.67 1.85
C ALA A 86 0.35 -11.27 1.26
N TRP A 87 -0.78 -11.03 0.60
CA TRP A 87 -1.17 -9.70 0.13
C TRP A 87 -1.58 -8.80 1.29
N ASP A 88 -2.46 -9.26 2.18
CA ASP A 88 -2.95 -8.51 3.35
C ASP A 88 -1.81 -8.12 4.31
N SER A 89 -0.76 -8.94 4.43
CA SER A 89 0.42 -8.63 5.27
C SER A 89 1.33 -7.56 4.66
N CYS A 90 1.27 -7.39 3.35
CA CYS A 90 2.11 -6.46 2.59
C CYS A 90 1.40 -5.11 2.37
N GLN A 91 0.07 -5.09 2.49
CA GLN A 91 -0.75 -3.88 2.54
C GLN A 91 -0.67 -3.22 3.93
#